data_AF-A0A2K3JP44-F1
#
_entry.id   AF-A0A2K3JP44-F1
#
_cell.length_a   1.000
_cell.length_b   1.000
_cell.length_c   1.000
_cell.angle_alpha   90.00
_cell.angle_beta   90.00
_cell.angle_gamma   90.00
#
_symmetry.space_group_name_H-M   'P 1'
#
loop_
_entity.id
_entity.type
_entity.pdbx_description
1 polymer ?
#
loop_
_entity_poly.entity_id
_entity_poly.type
_entity_poly.pdbx_seq_one_letter_code
_entity_poly.pdbx_strand_id
1 'polypeptide(L)'
;MLTNSSFFALLTNCPLLAEIRMESTDIGLGPTPSGVDLVVYPQVKSLHLANNSHLHDNHINIFGFMFPNMQLIDLSFCHHVFQHRIPVLFKRCPKITHLKFVGFPHAKLHSIKSEASILEVLNLAHSRIDDEGLYQISKSCPQLLQLDLEHYYDVTEKGVKLAIENCTCLKRCLAIIEKNNGSASFLSP
;
A
#
# COMPACT_ATOMS: atom_id res chain seq x y z
N MET A 1 19.52 15.30 -7.88
CA MET A 1 18.25 14.73 -7.39
C MET A 1 18.44 13.23 -7.25
N LEU A 2 17.75 12.56 -6.32
CA LEU A 2 17.93 11.12 -6.10
C LEU A 2 17.08 10.35 -7.11
N THR A 3 17.70 9.42 -7.83
CA THR A 3 17.08 8.65 -8.93
C THR A 3 17.24 7.14 -8.69
N ASN A 4 16.88 6.31 -9.69
CA ASN A 4 17.20 4.88 -9.67
C ASN A 4 18.70 4.61 -9.40
N SER A 5 19.60 5.42 -9.95
CA SER A 5 21.04 5.26 -9.72
C SER A 5 21.41 5.37 -8.24
N SER A 6 20.84 6.34 -7.52
CA SER A 6 21.06 6.49 -6.07
C SER A 6 20.44 5.33 -5.29
N PHE A 7 19.23 4.92 -5.65
CA PHE A 7 18.54 3.79 -5.02
C PHE A 7 19.34 2.48 -5.12
N PHE A 8 19.79 2.13 -6.33
CA PHE A 8 20.59 0.92 -6.52
C PHE A 8 21.99 1.02 -5.93
N ALA A 9 22.61 2.20 -5.93
CA ALA A 9 23.89 2.40 -5.26
C ALA A 9 23.78 2.18 -3.73
N LEU A 10 22.68 2.60 -3.09
CA LEU A 10 22.44 2.33 -1.67
C LEU A 10 22.35 0.82 -1.41
N LEU A 11 21.60 0.10 -2.23
CA LEU A 11 21.46 -1.36 -2.10
C LEU A 11 22.80 -2.09 -2.26
N THR A 12 23.63 -1.67 -3.21
CA THR A 12 24.94 -2.28 -3.44
C THR A 12 25.93 -1.97 -2.31
N ASN A 13 25.92 -0.75 -1.77
CA ASN A 13 26.94 -0.31 -0.81
C ASN A 13 26.54 -0.46 0.67
N CYS A 14 25.27 -0.73 0.96
CA CYS A 14 24.75 -0.79 2.33
C CYS A 14 24.04 -2.13 2.60
N PRO A 15 24.78 -3.22 2.87
CA PRO A 15 24.21 -4.57 3.02
C PRO A 15 23.32 -4.75 4.26
N LEU A 16 23.36 -3.81 5.22
CA LEU A 16 22.52 -3.82 6.43
C LEU A 16 21.29 -2.91 6.32
N LEU A 17 21.10 -2.25 5.17
CA LEU A 17 20.02 -1.28 4.97
C LEU A 17 18.66 -1.97 5.01
N ALA A 18 17.87 -1.71 6.05
CA ALA A 18 16.55 -2.31 6.23
C ALA A 18 15.39 -1.40 5.82
N GLU A 19 15.64 -0.08 5.75
CA GLU A 19 14.62 0.92 5.45
C GLU A 19 15.17 1.92 4.44
N ILE A 20 14.37 2.22 3.42
CA ILE A 20 14.71 3.18 2.37
C ILE A 20 13.60 4.21 2.30
N ARG A 21 13.99 5.47 2.46
CA ARG A 21 13.13 6.65 2.36
C ARG A 21 13.56 7.48 1.16
N MET A 22 12.69 7.52 0.16
CA MET A 22 12.88 8.27 -1.08
C MET A 22 11.57 8.95 -1.50
N GLU A 23 10.81 9.42 -0.53
CA GLU A 23 9.62 10.25 -0.76
C GLU A 23 10.00 11.54 -1.49
N SER A 24 9.19 11.97 -2.46
CA SER A 24 9.40 13.21 -3.23
C SER A 24 10.79 13.29 -3.90
N THR A 25 11.20 12.21 -4.57
CA THR A 25 12.44 12.14 -5.35
C THR A 25 12.14 11.86 -6.82
N ASP A 26 13.16 11.49 -7.60
CA ASP A 26 13.00 11.06 -8.99
C ASP A 26 13.20 9.54 -9.13
N ILE A 27 12.91 8.74 -8.09
CA ILE A 27 12.95 7.28 -8.23
C ILE A 27 11.95 6.84 -9.31
N GLY A 28 12.39 5.92 -10.15
CA GLY A 28 11.74 5.56 -11.41
C GLY A 28 12.37 6.24 -12.64
N LEU A 29 13.14 7.32 -12.45
CA LEU A 29 13.96 7.92 -13.50
C LEU A 29 15.35 7.24 -13.54
N GLY A 30 15.82 6.92 -14.74
CA GLY A 30 17.13 6.34 -14.97
C GLY A 30 17.14 4.80 -15.04
N PRO A 31 18.33 4.18 -15.07
CA PRO A 31 18.47 2.77 -15.40
C PRO A 31 17.87 1.87 -14.32
N THR A 32 17.20 0.80 -14.75
CA THR A 32 16.72 -0.30 -13.89
C THR A 32 17.44 -1.59 -14.28
N PRO A 33 17.73 -2.50 -13.33
CA PRO A 33 18.27 -3.82 -13.64
C PRO A 33 17.37 -4.59 -14.62
N SER A 34 17.96 -5.32 -15.56
CA SER A 34 17.26 -6.31 -16.36
C SER A 34 16.71 -7.43 -15.47
N GLY A 35 15.63 -8.10 -15.90
CA GLY A 35 15.03 -9.20 -15.14
C GLY A 35 15.97 -10.37 -14.83
N VAL A 36 17.06 -10.54 -15.58
CA VAL A 36 18.09 -11.57 -15.35
C VAL A 36 19.16 -11.16 -14.33
N ASP A 37 19.28 -9.86 -14.01
CA ASP A 37 20.32 -9.29 -13.14
C ASP A 37 19.77 -8.85 -11.78
N LEU A 38 18.56 -9.32 -11.41
CA LEU A 38 17.92 -8.93 -10.16
C LEU A 38 18.63 -9.59 -8.97
N VAL A 39 19.28 -8.76 -8.17
CA VAL A 39 19.84 -9.15 -6.87
C VAL A 39 18.75 -9.05 -5.80
N VAL A 40 18.69 -10.04 -4.92
CA VAL A 40 17.73 -10.10 -3.80
C VAL A 40 18.37 -9.50 -2.54
N TYR A 41 17.62 -8.62 -1.88
CA TYR A 41 17.99 -7.91 -0.66
C TYR A 41 16.98 -8.24 0.46
N PRO A 42 17.09 -9.43 1.09
CA PRO A 42 16.12 -9.92 2.07
C PRO A 42 16.11 -9.12 3.38
N GLN A 43 17.09 -8.26 3.61
CA GLN A 43 17.18 -7.38 4.77
C GLN A 43 16.27 -6.15 4.67
N VAL A 44 15.91 -5.73 3.45
CA VAL A 44 15.06 -4.55 3.22
C VAL A 44 13.63 -4.88 3.60
N LYS A 45 13.08 -4.13 4.54
CA LYS A 45 11.76 -4.31 5.15
C LYS A 45 10.81 -3.16 4.85
N SER A 46 11.32 -1.95 4.66
CA SER A 46 10.47 -0.76 4.53
C SER A 46 10.89 0.10 3.34
N LEU A 47 9.93 0.36 2.44
CA LEU A 47 10.10 1.31 1.34
C LEU A 47 9.10 2.46 1.49
N HIS A 48 9.62 3.67 1.62
CA HIS A 48 8.81 4.88 1.59
C HIS A 48 9.05 5.62 0.28
N LEU A 49 8.08 5.54 -0.62
CA LEU A 49 8.20 5.99 -2.00
C LEU A 49 7.09 6.97 -2.39
N ALA A 50 6.43 7.61 -1.42
CA ALA A 50 5.34 8.54 -1.69
C ALA A 50 5.79 9.70 -2.60
N ASN A 51 4.86 10.23 -3.39
CA ASN A 51 5.04 11.42 -4.21
C ASN A 51 6.16 11.30 -5.27
N ASN A 52 6.30 10.12 -5.89
CA ASN A 52 7.25 9.90 -6.99
C ASN A 52 6.50 9.66 -8.30
N SER A 53 6.47 10.68 -9.17
CA SER A 53 5.74 10.68 -10.45
C SER A 53 6.38 9.79 -11.53
N HIS A 54 7.65 9.42 -11.35
CA HIS A 54 8.40 8.55 -12.27
C HIS A 54 8.26 7.06 -11.95
N LEU A 55 7.61 6.68 -10.84
CA LEU A 55 7.36 5.28 -10.53
C LEU A 55 6.24 4.69 -11.39
N HIS A 56 6.44 3.46 -11.83
CA HIS A 56 5.53 2.74 -12.71
C HIS A 56 5.42 1.30 -12.22
N ASP A 57 4.41 0.60 -12.72
CA ASP A 57 4.16 -0.81 -12.45
C ASP A 57 5.38 -1.73 -12.59
N ASN A 58 6.26 -1.48 -13.57
CA ASN A 58 7.50 -2.25 -13.73
C ASN A 58 8.44 -2.10 -12.53
N HIS A 59 8.56 -0.89 -11.97
CA HIS A 59 9.36 -0.64 -10.78
C HIS A 59 8.81 -1.41 -9.58
N ILE A 60 7.49 -1.44 -9.40
CA ILE A 60 6.85 -2.21 -8.31
C ILE A 60 7.11 -3.71 -8.47
N ASN A 61 7.07 -4.23 -9.70
CA ASN A 61 7.42 -5.61 -9.97
C ASN A 61 8.88 -5.92 -9.59
N ILE A 62 9.82 -5.04 -9.98
CA ILE A 62 11.24 -5.16 -9.64
C ILE A 62 11.43 -5.18 -8.12
N PHE A 63 10.84 -4.21 -7.40
CA PHE A 63 10.94 -4.14 -5.94
C PHE A 63 10.35 -5.38 -5.26
N GLY A 64 9.22 -5.89 -5.74
CA GLY A 64 8.63 -7.13 -5.23
C GLY A 64 9.55 -8.35 -5.38
N PHE A 65 10.37 -8.42 -6.43
CA PHE A 65 11.37 -9.48 -6.58
C PHE A 65 12.58 -9.27 -5.66
N MET A 66 13.04 -8.04 -5.55
CA MET A 66 14.26 -7.71 -4.81
C MET A 66 14.06 -7.81 -3.29
N PHE A 67 12.85 -7.55 -2.78
CA PHE A 67 12.59 -7.42 -1.34
C PHE A 67 11.54 -8.42 -0.84
N PRO A 68 11.85 -9.73 -0.81
CA PRO A 68 10.86 -10.77 -0.46
C PRO A 68 10.38 -10.70 0.99
N ASN A 69 11.13 -10.03 1.88
CA ASN A 69 10.79 -9.84 3.28
C ASN A 69 10.18 -8.46 3.59
N MET A 70 9.79 -7.70 2.56
CA MET A 70 9.20 -6.37 2.75
C MET A 70 7.94 -6.44 3.63
N GLN A 71 7.87 -5.52 4.60
CA GLN A 71 6.83 -5.39 5.61
C GLN A 71 6.01 -4.12 5.39
N LEU A 72 6.65 -3.04 4.93
CA LEU A 72 6.02 -1.76 4.69
C LEU A 72 6.31 -1.27 3.29
N ILE A 73 5.26 -0.82 2.60
CA ILE A 73 5.39 -0.04 1.37
C ILE A 73 4.45 1.16 1.37
N ASP A 74 5.01 2.32 1.09
CA ASP A 74 4.26 3.56 0.87
C ASP A 74 4.37 3.99 -0.60
N LEU A 75 3.23 3.94 -1.31
CA LEU A 75 3.08 4.31 -2.71
C LEU A 75 2.14 5.51 -2.88
N SER A 76 1.88 6.25 -1.81
CA SER A 76 0.97 7.39 -1.80
C SER A 76 1.32 8.41 -2.89
N PHE A 77 0.33 8.86 -3.66
CA PHE A 77 0.50 9.83 -4.75
C PHE A 77 1.47 9.42 -5.87
N CYS A 78 1.76 8.12 -6.02
CA CYS A 78 2.50 7.59 -7.17
C CYS A 78 1.53 7.33 -8.34
N HIS A 79 1.07 8.39 -9.00
CA HIS A 79 -0.05 8.36 -9.95
C HIS A 79 0.09 7.42 -11.17
N HIS A 80 1.31 6.93 -11.43
CA HIS A 80 1.62 6.04 -12.55
C HIS A 80 1.73 4.56 -12.11
N VAL A 81 1.43 4.27 -10.82
CA VAL A 81 1.31 2.93 -10.26
C VAL A 81 -0.16 2.56 -10.13
N PHE A 82 -0.56 1.44 -10.71
CA PHE A 82 -1.96 1.03 -10.74
C PHE A 82 -2.26 -0.07 -9.72
N GLN A 83 -3.49 -0.08 -9.21
CA GLN A 83 -3.94 -0.97 -8.13
C GLN A 83 -3.80 -2.46 -8.44
N HIS A 84 -3.82 -2.84 -9.72
CA HIS A 84 -3.67 -4.22 -10.16
C HIS A 84 -2.27 -4.81 -9.91
N ARG A 85 -1.29 -3.99 -9.47
CA ARG A 85 0.01 -4.43 -8.99
C ARG A 85 0.01 -4.90 -7.55
N ILE A 86 -0.91 -4.41 -6.71
CA ILE A 86 -0.94 -4.73 -5.27
C ILE A 86 -1.05 -6.25 -5.02
N PRO A 87 -1.91 -7.02 -5.70
CA PRO A 87 -1.95 -8.48 -5.50
C PRO A 87 -0.65 -9.19 -5.91
N VAL A 88 0.00 -8.72 -6.99
CA VAL A 88 1.29 -9.28 -7.45
C VAL A 88 2.38 -9.00 -6.43
N LEU A 89 2.39 -7.80 -5.85
CA LEU A 89 3.32 -7.41 -4.81
C LEU A 89 3.14 -8.29 -3.56
N PHE A 90 1.91 -8.49 -3.10
CA PHE A 90 1.62 -9.30 -1.91
C PHE A 90 2.00 -10.77 -2.11
N LYS A 91 1.83 -11.31 -3.32
CA LYS A 91 2.29 -12.66 -3.66
C LYS A 91 3.82 -12.82 -3.54
N ARG A 92 4.59 -11.77 -3.85
CA ARG A 92 6.06 -11.79 -3.79
C ARG A 92 6.61 -11.40 -2.43
N CYS A 93 5.88 -10.56 -1.71
CA CYS A 93 6.23 -10.01 -0.41
C CYS A 93 5.13 -10.43 0.60
N PRO A 94 5.07 -11.70 1.02
CA PRO A 94 3.99 -12.20 1.88
C PRO A 94 4.06 -11.66 3.32
N LYS A 95 5.09 -10.89 3.65
CA LYS A 95 5.31 -10.30 4.98
C LYS A 95 4.80 -8.85 5.09
N ILE A 96 4.15 -8.31 4.06
CA ILE A 96 3.62 -6.94 4.08
C ILE A 96 2.52 -6.85 5.16
N THR A 97 2.78 -6.03 6.17
CA THR A 97 1.84 -5.67 7.24
C THR A 97 1.33 -4.24 7.09
N HIS A 98 2.04 -3.38 6.35
CA HIS A 98 1.70 -1.96 6.18
C HIS A 98 1.67 -1.58 4.70
N LEU A 99 0.49 -1.18 4.21
CA LEU A 99 0.30 -0.63 2.87
C LEU A 99 -0.29 0.77 2.95
N LYS A 100 0.39 1.74 2.35
CA LYS A 100 -0.18 3.07 2.08
C LYS A 100 -0.34 3.27 0.59
N PHE A 101 -1.57 3.50 0.16
CA PHE A 101 -1.98 3.68 -1.24
C PHE A 101 -2.97 4.85 -1.31
N VAL A 102 -2.50 6.02 -0.88
CA VAL A 102 -3.27 7.28 -0.75
C VAL A 102 -3.27 8.07 -2.05
N GLY A 103 -4.36 8.75 -2.37
CA GLY A 103 -4.42 9.68 -3.50
C GLY A 103 -4.63 9.03 -4.88
N PHE A 104 -5.40 7.95 -4.92
CA PHE A 104 -5.76 7.24 -6.16
C PHE A 104 -7.27 7.33 -6.44
N PRO A 105 -7.80 8.51 -6.85
CA PRO A 105 -9.24 8.76 -7.00
C PRO A 105 -9.90 7.98 -8.16
N HIS A 106 -9.10 7.41 -9.06
CA HIS A 106 -9.58 6.59 -10.18
C HIS A 106 -9.24 5.11 -10.01
N ALA A 107 -8.56 4.72 -8.93
CA ALA A 107 -8.32 3.32 -8.65
C ALA A 107 -9.63 2.62 -8.29
N LYS A 108 -9.71 1.34 -8.64
CA LYS A 108 -10.80 0.45 -8.26
C LYS A 108 -10.20 -0.69 -7.47
N LEU A 109 -9.94 -0.45 -6.18
CA LEU A 109 -9.29 -1.42 -5.31
C LEU A 109 -10.34 -2.38 -4.75
N HIS A 110 -10.80 -3.32 -5.57
CA HIS A 110 -11.78 -4.34 -5.16
C HIS A 110 -11.13 -5.66 -4.71
N SER A 111 -9.80 -5.75 -4.74
CA SER A 111 -9.10 -6.99 -4.42
C SER A 111 -7.70 -6.75 -3.88
N ILE A 112 -7.52 -7.04 -2.60
CA ILE A 112 -6.24 -7.48 -2.04
C ILE A 112 -6.35 -9.00 -1.96
N LYS A 113 -6.28 -9.68 -3.11
CA LYS A 113 -6.42 -11.14 -3.17
C LYS A 113 -5.15 -11.79 -2.64
N SER A 114 -5.11 -11.97 -1.33
CA SER A 114 -4.29 -12.98 -0.66
C SER A 114 -5.16 -13.60 0.41
N GLU A 115 -5.48 -14.89 0.28
CA GLU A 115 -6.10 -15.64 1.37
C GLU A 115 -5.19 -15.51 2.59
N ALA A 116 -5.74 -15.00 3.71
CA ALA A 116 -5.02 -14.73 4.95
C ALA A 116 -3.87 -13.71 4.83
N SER A 117 -4.16 -12.50 4.33
CA SER A 117 -3.21 -11.40 4.46
C SER A 117 -2.96 -11.06 5.93
N ILE A 118 -1.69 -10.92 6.31
CA ILE A 118 -1.25 -10.43 7.63
C ILE A 118 -1.26 -8.90 7.71
N LEU A 119 -2.00 -8.24 6.81
CA LEU A 119 -2.04 -6.78 6.75
C LEU A 119 -2.65 -6.22 8.04
N GLU A 120 -1.88 -5.36 8.71
CA GLU A 120 -2.25 -4.71 9.97
C GLU A 120 -2.66 -3.25 9.73
N VAL A 121 -2.04 -2.58 8.76
CA VAL A 121 -2.30 -1.16 8.45
C VAL A 121 -2.57 -0.99 6.97
N LEU A 122 -3.73 -0.42 6.67
CA LEU A 122 -4.15 -0.06 5.33
C LEU A 122 -4.61 1.39 5.29
N ASN A 123 -3.89 2.22 4.53
CA ASN A 123 -4.29 3.59 4.28
C ASN A 123 -4.67 3.78 2.80
N LEU A 124 -5.94 4.14 2.60
CA LEU A 124 -6.59 4.43 1.32
C LEU A 124 -7.23 5.82 1.32
N ALA A 125 -6.77 6.75 2.17
CA ALA A 125 -7.26 8.12 2.15
C ALA A 125 -7.13 8.72 0.75
N HIS A 126 -8.11 9.53 0.33
CA HIS A 126 -8.18 10.12 -1.01
C HIS A 126 -8.15 9.10 -2.18
N SER A 127 -8.37 7.82 -1.91
CA SER A 127 -8.41 6.75 -2.93
C SER A 127 -9.81 6.21 -3.08
N ARG A 128 -10.16 5.85 -4.31
CA ARG A 128 -11.51 5.37 -4.61
C ARG A 128 -11.74 3.93 -4.12
N ILE A 129 -12.74 3.79 -3.26
CA ILE A 129 -13.24 2.53 -2.72
C ILE A 129 -14.73 2.66 -2.42
N ASP A 130 -15.49 1.61 -2.71
CA ASP A 130 -16.92 1.48 -2.41
C ASP A 130 -17.16 0.38 -1.35
N ASP A 131 -18.41 0.26 -0.89
CA ASP A 131 -18.82 -0.77 0.09
C ASP A 131 -18.41 -2.19 -0.33
N GLU A 132 -18.50 -2.51 -1.62
CA GLU A 132 -18.11 -3.83 -2.14
C GLU A 132 -16.59 -4.03 -2.05
N GLY A 133 -15.80 -3.07 -2.50
CA GLY A 133 -14.35 -3.12 -2.37
C GLY A 133 -13.89 -3.23 -0.93
N LEU A 134 -14.52 -2.46 -0.03
CA LEU A 134 -14.26 -2.51 1.41
C LEU A 134 -14.62 -3.87 2.00
N TYR A 135 -15.76 -4.45 1.62
CA TYR A 135 -16.16 -5.78 2.04
C TYR A 135 -15.12 -6.84 1.61
N GLN A 136 -14.67 -6.81 0.34
CA GLN A 136 -13.65 -7.75 -0.17
C GLN A 136 -12.31 -7.61 0.56
N ILE A 137 -11.88 -6.38 0.84
CA ILE A 137 -10.67 -6.11 1.62
C ILE A 137 -10.81 -6.68 3.04
N SER A 138 -11.93 -6.40 3.71
CA SER A 138 -12.16 -6.85 5.09
C SER A 138 -12.17 -8.37 5.24
N LYS A 139 -12.70 -9.09 4.24
CA LYS A 139 -12.64 -10.56 4.20
C LYS A 139 -11.23 -11.10 3.97
N SER A 140 -10.42 -10.38 3.22
CA SER A 140 -9.05 -10.81 2.87
C SER A 140 -8.03 -10.47 3.97
N CYS A 141 -8.33 -9.45 4.80
CA CYS A 141 -7.44 -8.90 5.83
C CYS A 141 -8.09 -8.94 7.23
N PRO A 142 -8.39 -10.13 7.80
CA PRO A 142 -9.06 -10.22 9.11
C PRO A 142 -8.19 -9.71 10.28
N GLN A 143 -6.86 -9.59 10.09
CA GLN A 143 -5.91 -9.10 11.10
C GLN A 143 -5.72 -7.58 11.09
N LEU A 144 -6.50 -6.85 10.27
CA LEU A 144 -6.35 -5.40 10.15
C LEU A 144 -6.55 -4.71 11.50
N LEU A 145 -5.57 -3.91 11.90
CA LEU A 145 -5.55 -3.13 13.14
C LEU A 145 -5.92 -1.67 12.89
N GLN A 146 -5.54 -1.12 11.73
CA GLN A 146 -5.80 0.25 11.34
C GLN A 146 -6.28 0.33 9.89
N LEU A 147 -7.40 1.01 9.69
CA LEU A 147 -7.99 1.30 8.40
C LEU A 147 -8.21 2.80 8.27
N ASP A 148 -7.74 3.40 7.18
CA ASP A 148 -7.95 4.81 6.86
C ASP A 148 -8.56 4.93 5.46
N LEU A 149 -9.75 5.53 5.41
CA LEU A 149 -10.63 5.76 4.27
C LEU A 149 -11.03 7.25 4.16
N GLU A 150 -10.29 8.17 4.79
CA GLU A 150 -10.67 9.58 4.79
C GLU A 150 -10.76 10.16 3.37
N HIS A 151 -11.65 11.14 3.21
CA HIS A 151 -11.81 11.93 1.98
C HIS A 151 -12.22 11.14 0.73
N TYR A 152 -13.00 10.06 0.90
CA TYR A 152 -13.69 9.38 -0.20
C TYR A 152 -15.15 9.00 0.15
N TYR A 153 -16.10 9.36 -0.73
CA TYR A 153 -17.54 9.39 -0.40
C TYR A 153 -18.35 8.16 -0.84
N ASP A 154 -17.76 7.18 -1.54
CA ASP A 154 -18.50 6.00 -2.03
C ASP A 154 -18.65 4.89 -0.96
N VAL A 155 -18.20 5.13 0.29
CA VAL A 155 -18.35 4.18 1.41
C VAL A 155 -19.45 4.64 2.36
N THR A 156 -20.40 3.74 2.65
CA THR A 156 -21.52 3.98 3.55
C THR A 156 -21.27 3.45 4.95
N GLU A 157 -22.11 3.84 5.91
CA GLU A 157 -22.11 3.26 7.26
C GLU A 157 -22.26 1.73 7.26
N LYS A 158 -23.02 1.18 6.29
CA LYS A 158 -23.19 -0.26 6.15
C LYS A 158 -21.88 -0.93 5.75
N GLY A 159 -21.14 -0.37 4.80
CA GLY A 159 -19.83 -0.88 4.38
C GLY A 159 -18.84 -0.89 5.53
N VAL A 160 -18.77 0.19 6.31
CA VAL A 160 -17.87 0.28 7.48
C VAL A 160 -18.24 -0.73 8.56
N LYS A 161 -19.53 -0.91 8.88
CA LYS A 161 -19.96 -1.92 9.86
C LYS A 161 -19.56 -3.33 9.44
N LEU A 162 -19.78 -3.69 8.18
CA LEU A 162 -19.37 -4.99 7.65
C LEU A 162 -17.85 -5.18 7.72
N ALA A 163 -17.07 -4.11 7.49
CA ALA A 163 -15.62 -4.17 7.64
C ALA A 163 -15.18 -4.44 9.08
N ILE A 164 -15.81 -3.78 10.05
CA ILE A 164 -15.56 -4.00 11.49
C ILE A 164 -15.92 -5.42 11.91
N GLU A 165 -17.02 -5.98 11.40
CA GLU A 165 -17.43 -7.37 11.69
C GLU A 165 -16.43 -8.40 11.16
N ASN A 166 -15.84 -8.18 9.97
CA ASN A 166 -14.86 -9.08 9.38
C ASN A 166 -13.44 -8.89 9.96
N CYS A 167 -13.04 -7.64 10.23
CA CYS A 167 -11.74 -7.28 10.80
C CYS A 167 -11.83 -7.20 12.33
N THR A 168 -11.99 -8.36 12.98
CA THR A 168 -12.21 -8.46 14.44
C THR A 168 -11.08 -7.87 15.31
N CYS A 169 -9.90 -7.62 14.74
CA CYS A 169 -8.76 -7.02 15.43
C CYS A 169 -8.66 -5.49 15.23
N LEU A 170 -9.62 -4.84 14.57
CA LEU A 170 -9.55 -3.43 14.19
C LEU A 170 -9.62 -2.49 15.40
N LYS A 171 -8.53 -1.76 15.65
CA LYS A 171 -8.38 -0.81 16.77
C LYS A 171 -8.58 0.65 16.36
N ARG A 172 -8.50 0.95 15.05
CA ARG A 172 -8.66 2.30 14.52
C ARG A 172 -9.29 2.25 13.13
N CYS A 173 -10.37 2.99 12.94
CA CYS A 173 -11.00 3.19 11.64
C CYS A 173 -11.22 4.69 11.41
N LEU A 174 -10.52 5.28 10.44
CA LEU A 174 -10.76 6.66 10.01
C LEU A 174 -11.58 6.58 8.72
N ALA A 175 -12.79 7.12 8.74
CA ALA A 175 -13.67 7.17 7.57
C ALA A 175 -14.54 8.42 7.67
N ILE A 176 -14.72 9.13 6.55
CA ILE A 176 -15.68 10.23 6.46
C ILE A 176 -16.89 9.70 5.71
N ILE A 177 -17.96 9.40 6.46
CA ILE A 177 -19.24 8.98 5.89
C ILE A 177 -20.13 10.21 5.78
N GLU A 178 -20.69 10.46 4.60
CA GLU A 178 -21.77 11.45 4.47
C GLU A 178 -22.97 10.96 5.28
N LYS A 179 -23.13 11.48 6.49
CA LYS A 179 -24.46 11.61 7.08
C LYS A 179 -25.11 12.81 6.43
N ASN A 180 -26.41 12.73 6.17
CA ASN A 180 -27.26 13.90 5.99
C ASN A 180 -27.20 14.82 7.26
N ASN A 181 -26.09 15.53 7.48
CA ASN A 181 -25.73 16.45 8.58
C ASN A 181 -24.71 15.97 9.66
N GLY A 182 -23.53 15.47 9.28
CA GLY A 182 -22.35 15.48 10.19
C GLY A 182 -21.35 14.34 10.01
N SER A 183 -20.05 14.66 10.04
CA SER A 183 -18.97 13.67 9.98
C SER A 183 -19.02 12.73 11.20
N ALA A 184 -18.82 11.44 10.98
CA ALA A 184 -18.70 10.45 12.05
C ALA A 184 -17.35 9.74 11.97
N SER A 185 -16.48 9.98 12.94
CA SER A 185 -15.29 9.17 13.18
C SER A 185 -15.68 7.91 13.96
N PHE A 186 -15.39 6.73 13.43
CA PHE A 186 -15.56 5.47 14.16
C PHE A 186 -14.28 5.15 14.93
N LEU A 187 -14.22 5.56 16.20
CA LEU A 187 -13.27 4.97 17.12
C LEU A 187 -13.85 3.60 17.51
N SER A 188 -13.22 2.50 17.06
CA SER A 188 -13.50 1.19 17.65
C SER A 188 -13.05 1.18 19.12
N PRO A 189 -13.73 0.42 20.00
CA PRO A 189 -13.41 0.36 21.43
C PRO A 189 -11.99 -0.12 21.74
#